data_AF-A0A9P8U807-F1
#
_entry.id   AF-A0A9P8U807-F1
#
_cell.length_a   1.000
_cell.length_b   1.000
_cell.length_c   1.000
_cell.angle_alpha   90.00
_cell.angle_beta   90.00
_cell.angle_gamma   90.00
#
_symmetry.space_group_name_H-M   'P 1'
#
loop_
_entity.id
_entity.type
_entity.pdbx_description
1 polymer ?
#
loop_
_entity_poly.entity_id
_entity_poly.type
_entity_poly.pdbx_seq_one_letter_code
_entity_poly.pdbx_strand_id
1 'polypeptide(L)'
;MPRITVSRILGLVPLTWVCLVGTWFFLPSPVLQDIAHDEYIQQHLRVGSTVTTIIERGSSIKFTRGQRQCSGECSGLIFDWRLEAHRASDSLMLRVGEARFNLTETVLKGPSDLNPSFSARVRAGGTDHDTALPWFRWTDKVLITSLMHNLHEDVDLRIFSPEAGMVEIWKDIGMWESYKPGDAVRETEREVGLLASFSHIPTDQFSGASALRANSANIKIAKVQGQLPSKTWPIRAIIAGPLYVPTFMLSVIIWSFTFDLVPLSAILFFQMLAILIIFVGLQRINLAWLCRDRAKRPKNRGIWGAAGPITDEESGLLAIRPQNVMAMFPNAISKPSKSRAPVFDKA
;
A
#
# COMPACT_ATOMS: atom_id res chain seq x y z
N MET A 1 -26.23 20.80 -46.54
CA MET A 1 -25.20 20.93 -45.49
C MET A 1 -25.88 20.89 -44.13
N PRO A 2 -25.56 19.92 -43.26
CA PRO A 2 -26.15 19.88 -41.92
C PRO A 2 -25.71 21.11 -41.13
N ARG A 3 -26.66 21.98 -40.76
CA ARG A 3 -26.39 23.14 -39.91
C ARG A 3 -26.12 22.64 -38.49
N ILE A 4 -24.97 23.00 -37.92
CA ILE A 4 -24.64 22.74 -36.51
C ILE A 4 -25.49 23.72 -35.70
N THR A 5 -26.58 23.25 -35.11
CA THR A 5 -27.42 24.04 -34.21
C THR A 5 -26.93 23.88 -32.78
N VAL A 6 -27.06 24.92 -31.95
CA VAL A 6 -26.66 24.91 -30.52
C VAL A 6 -27.30 23.74 -29.76
N SER A 7 -28.54 23.39 -30.11
CA SER A 7 -29.25 22.21 -29.59
C SER A 7 -28.50 20.88 -29.84
N ARG A 8 -27.85 20.72 -31.00
CA ARG A 8 -27.07 19.50 -31.30
C ARG A 8 -25.78 19.42 -30.48
N ILE A 9 -25.15 20.55 -30.17
CA ILE A 9 -23.97 20.59 -29.30
C ILE A 9 -24.37 20.26 -27.86
N LEU A 10 -25.48 20.83 -27.36
CA LEU A 10 -26.04 20.51 -26.05
C LEU A 10 -26.42 19.03 -25.91
N GLY A 11 -26.94 18.42 -26.97
CA GLY A 11 -27.26 16.98 -26.99
C GLY A 11 -26.04 16.06 -26.87
N LEU A 12 -24.81 16.55 -27.10
CA LEU A 12 -23.58 15.76 -26.91
C LEU A 12 -23.11 15.72 -25.45
N VAL A 13 -23.55 16.68 -24.62
CA VAL A 13 -23.14 16.73 -23.20
C VAL A 13 -23.55 15.44 -22.46
N PRO A 14 -24.78 14.92 -22.62
CA PRO A 14 -25.19 13.65 -22.00
C PRO A 14 -24.44 12.43 -22.57
N LEU A 15 -24.06 12.47 -23.86
CA LEU A 15 -23.25 11.41 -24.46
C LEU A 15 -21.85 11.35 -23.83
N THR A 16 -21.20 12.51 -23.64
CA THR A 16 -19.91 12.56 -22.93
C THR A 16 -20.03 12.05 -21.50
N TRP A 17 -21.18 12.27 -20.86
CA TRP A 17 -21.51 11.72 -19.54
C TRP A 17 -21.66 10.20 -19.55
N VAL A 18 -22.43 9.62 -20.48
CA VAL A 18 -22.56 8.16 -20.62
C VAL A 18 -21.20 7.53 -20.90
N CYS A 19 -20.36 8.16 -21.74
CA CYS A 19 -19.01 7.71 -21.98
C CYS A 19 -18.15 7.76 -20.71
N LEU A 20 -18.27 8.81 -19.91
CA LEU A 20 -17.51 8.99 -18.68
C LEU A 20 -17.96 8.00 -17.59
N VAL A 21 -19.27 7.80 -17.40
CA VAL A 21 -19.84 6.76 -16.52
C VAL A 21 -19.46 5.38 -17.00
N GLY A 22 -19.58 5.10 -18.30
CA GLY A 22 -19.14 3.84 -18.89
C GLY A 22 -17.65 3.61 -18.61
N THR A 23 -16.81 4.61 -18.86
CA THR A 23 -15.38 4.55 -18.56
C THR A 23 -15.13 4.31 -17.06
N TRP A 24 -15.89 4.93 -16.17
CA TRP A 24 -15.80 4.76 -14.73
C TRP A 24 -16.20 3.36 -14.24
N PHE A 25 -17.28 2.80 -14.78
CA PHE A 25 -17.73 1.44 -14.50
C PHE A 25 -16.78 0.38 -15.07
N PHE A 26 -16.27 0.62 -16.27
CA PHE A 26 -15.57 -0.39 -17.05
C PHE A 26 -14.04 -0.32 -17.00
N LEU A 27 -13.44 0.75 -16.48
CA LEU A 27 -12.00 0.80 -16.26
C LEU A 27 -11.62 -0.20 -15.16
N PRO A 28 -10.97 -1.33 -15.48
CA PRO A 28 -10.43 -2.18 -14.43
C PRO A 28 -9.41 -1.36 -13.63
N SER A 29 -9.31 -1.62 -12.33
CA SER A 29 -8.24 -1.08 -11.51
C SER A 29 -7.08 -2.09 -11.55
N PRO A 30 -6.11 -1.98 -12.47
CA PRO A 30 -4.99 -2.92 -12.49
C PRO A 30 -4.26 -2.84 -11.16
N VAL A 31 -4.00 -4.00 -10.57
CA VAL A 31 -3.20 -4.14 -9.36
C VAL A 31 -1.73 -4.07 -9.77
N LEU A 32 -0.96 -3.22 -9.08
CA LEU A 32 0.50 -3.27 -9.18
C LEU A 32 0.97 -4.57 -8.52
N GLN A 33 1.78 -5.36 -9.23
CA GLN A 33 2.47 -6.51 -8.62
C GLN A 33 3.42 -6.01 -7.53
N ASP A 34 3.65 -6.81 -6.48
CA ASP A 34 4.43 -6.40 -5.31
C ASP A 34 5.86 -5.93 -5.65
N ILE A 35 6.51 -6.55 -6.64
CA ILE A 35 7.85 -6.11 -7.10
C ILE A 35 7.79 -4.70 -7.71
N ALA A 36 6.76 -4.43 -8.51
CA ALA A 36 6.54 -3.11 -9.12
C ALA A 36 6.05 -2.07 -8.11
N HIS A 37 5.51 -2.51 -6.97
CA HIS A 37 5.06 -1.64 -5.89
C HIS A 37 6.25 -0.95 -5.22
N ASP A 38 7.26 -1.71 -4.79
CA ASP A 38 8.42 -1.15 -4.09
C ASP A 38 9.27 -0.28 -5.02
N GLU A 39 9.46 -0.71 -6.27
CA GLU A 39 10.15 0.09 -7.29
C GLU A 39 9.42 1.41 -7.56
N TYR A 40 8.08 1.37 -7.66
CA TYR A 40 7.26 2.57 -7.84
C TYR A 40 7.45 3.54 -6.67
N ILE A 41 7.35 3.06 -5.42
CA ILE A 41 7.51 3.89 -4.23
C ILE A 41 8.91 4.51 -4.18
N GLN A 42 9.94 3.68 -4.40
CA GLN A 42 11.33 4.11 -4.39
C GLN A 42 11.59 5.17 -5.44
N GLN A 43 11.15 4.97 -6.69
CA GLN A 43 11.33 5.93 -7.78
C GLN A 43 10.63 7.25 -7.48
N HIS A 44 9.37 7.21 -7.01
CA HIS A 44 8.57 8.41 -6.78
C HIS A 44 9.09 9.25 -5.61
N LEU A 45 9.46 8.62 -4.51
CA LEU A 45 10.01 9.34 -3.35
C LEU A 45 11.39 9.93 -3.64
N ARG A 46 12.26 9.23 -4.39
CA ARG A 46 13.58 9.76 -4.78
C ARG A 46 13.51 11.04 -5.61
N VAL A 47 12.49 11.15 -6.46
CA VAL A 47 12.20 12.33 -7.28
C VAL A 47 11.57 13.47 -6.44
N GLY A 48 11.19 13.20 -5.19
CA GLY A 48 10.51 14.16 -4.31
C GLY A 48 9.02 14.33 -4.63
N SER A 49 8.43 13.36 -5.35
CA SER A 49 6.99 13.29 -5.55
C SER A 49 6.30 12.68 -4.33
N THR A 50 5.03 13.03 -4.14
CA THR A 50 4.22 12.48 -3.05
C THR A 50 3.75 11.07 -3.41
N VAL A 51 4.01 10.11 -2.54
CA VAL A 51 3.46 8.77 -2.62
C VAL A 51 2.37 8.63 -1.58
N THR A 52 1.17 8.26 -2.00
CA THR A 52 0.05 7.99 -1.09
C THR A 52 -0.06 6.50 -0.86
N THR A 53 0.05 6.04 0.39
CA THR A 53 -0.28 4.67 0.78
C THR A 53 -1.45 4.67 1.76
N ILE A 54 -2.22 3.58 1.75
CA ILE A 54 -3.40 3.45 2.61
C ILE A 54 -3.23 2.21 3.48
N ILE A 55 -3.33 2.42 4.78
CA ILE A 55 -3.15 1.39 5.79
C ILE A 55 -4.50 1.15 6.46
N GLU A 56 -4.85 -0.12 6.63
CA GLU A 56 -6.06 -0.48 7.36
C GLU A 56 -5.96 -0.01 8.80
N ARG A 57 -7.06 0.54 9.32
CA ARG A 57 -7.11 1.03 10.70
C ARG A 57 -7.06 -0.16 11.66
N GLY A 58 -5.86 -0.49 12.12
CA GLY A 58 -5.65 -1.51 13.15
C GLY A 58 -5.84 -0.97 14.57
N SER A 59 -6.18 -1.86 15.51
CA SER A 59 -6.24 -1.56 16.94
C SER A 59 -4.88 -1.19 17.55
N SER A 60 -3.79 -1.54 16.86
CA SER A 60 -2.42 -1.23 17.27
C SER A 60 -2.04 0.24 17.08
N ILE A 61 -2.82 1.02 16.34
CA ILE A 61 -2.50 2.43 16.10
C ILE A 61 -2.98 3.26 17.30
N LYS A 62 -2.05 3.91 18.00
CA LYS A 62 -2.39 4.93 18.99
C LYS A 62 -2.80 6.22 18.29
N PHE A 63 -3.85 6.84 18.82
CA PHE A 63 -4.40 8.09 18.34
C PHE A 63 -4.26 9.13 19.44
N THR A 64 -3.93 10.36 19.06
CA THR A 64 -3.78 11.45 20.02
C THR A 64 -5.13 11.68 20.72
N ARG A 65 -5.13 11.78 22.06
CA ARG A 65 -6.36 11.94 22.85
C ARG A 65 -7.06 13.26 22.49
N GLY A 66 -8.28 13.18 21.95
CA GLY A 66 -9.21 14.32 21.87
C GLY A 66 -9.57 14.83 20.47
N GLN A 67 -8.99 14.30 19.39
CA GLN A 67 -9.32 14.73 18.01
C GLN A 67 -9.52 13.55 17.05
N ARG A 68 -10.46 12.65 17.37
CA ARG A 68 -10.98 11.71 16.37
C ARG A 68 -12.12 12.39 15.62
N GLN A 69 -11.93 12.69 14.35
CA GLN A 69 -13.03 13.16 13.50
C GLN A 69 -13.86 11.98 12.99
N CYS A 70 -13.28 10.79 12.92
CA CYS A 70 -13.98 9.57 12.56
C CYS A 70 -14.50 8.84 13.82
N SER A 71 -15.78 9.02 14.12
CA SER A 71 -16.51 8.35 15.23
C SER A 71 -16.75 6.84 15.05
N GLY A 72 -15.91 6.15 14.25
CA GLY A 72 -15.99 4.71 14.00
C GLY A 72 -16.06 4.32 12.52
N GLU A 73 -16.37 5.25 11.63
CA GLU A 73 -16.63 4.97 10.21
C GLU A 73 -15.37 4.84 9.34
N CYS A 74 -14.22 5.30 9.84
CA CYS A 74 -12.98 5.22 9.08
C CYS A 74 -12.33 3.85 9.23
N SER A 75 -12.27 3.11 8.10
CA SER A 75 -11.64 1.80 7.99
C SER A 75 -10.18 1.89 7.50
N GLY A 76 -9.76 3.02 6.92
CA GLY A 76 -8.40 3.23 6.46
C GLY A 76 -7.81 4.60 6.81
N LEU A 77 -6.49 4.62 6.95
CA LEU A 77 -5.65 5.81 7.14
C LEU A 77 -4.79 6.02 5.90
N ILE A 78 -4.70 7.26 5.43
CA ILE A 78 -4.03 7.66 4.19
C ILE A 78 -2.76 8.42 4.55
N PHE A 79 -1.62 7.81 4.28
CA PHE A 79 -0.30 8.38 4.52
C PHE A 79 0.26 8.96 3.21
N ASP A 80 0.47 10.27 3.21
CA ASP A 80 1.15 10.97 2.13
C ASP A 80 2.63 11.12 2.48
N TRP A 81 3.47 10.34 1.81
CA TRP A 81 4.92 10.30 1.98
C TRP A 81 5.58 11.21 0.97
N ARG A 82 6.52 12.06 1.41
CA ARG A 82 7.33 12.86 0.49
C ARG A 82 8.70 13.17 1.07
N LEU A 83 9.74 12.93 0.29
CA LEU A 83 11.09 13.40 0.59
C LEU A 83 11.26 14.82 0.01
N GLU A 84 11.63 15.76 0.87
CA GLU A 84 11.83 17.16 0.53
C GLU A 84 13.26 17.58 0.90
N ALA A 85 13.97 18.21 -0.02
CA ALA A 85 15.26 18.83 0.28
C ALA A 85 15.03 20.24 0.83
N HIS A 86 15.44 20.50 2.06
CA HIS A 86 15.25 21.80 2.69
C HIS A 86 16.51 22.66 2.52
N ARG A 87 16.40 23.72 1.71
CA ARG A 87 17.55 24.54 1.30
C ARG A 87 18.18 25.35 2.44
N ALA A 88 17.41 25.77 3.43
CA ALA A 88 17.93 26.66 4.47
C ALA A 88 18.75 25.91 5.54
N SER A 89 18.47 24.62 5.71
CA SER A 89 19.14 23.75 6.68
C SER A 89 20.06 22.73 6.00
N ASP A 90 20.13 22.77 4.68
CA ASP A 90 20.80 21.78 3.83
C ASP A 90 20.54 20.35 4.31
N SER A 91 19.28 20.05 4.61
CA SER A 91 18.88 18.78 5.21
C SER A 91 17.80 18.08 4.43
N LEU A 92 17.77 16.76 4.57
CA LEU A 92 16.71 15.94 3.99
C LEU A 92 15.54 15.88 4.97
N MET A 93 14.40 16.38 4.51
CA MET A 93 13.15 16.31 5.25
C MET A 93 12.29 15.17 4.71
N LEU A 94 11.62 14.46 5.62
CA LEU A 94 10.52 13.59 5.28
C LEU A 94 9.21 14.21 5.76
N ARG A 95 8.26 14.31 4.85
CA ARG A 95 6.89 14.69 5.15
C ARG A 95 6.01 13.44 5.19
N VAL A 96 5.24 13.31 6.26
CA VAL A 96 4.26 12.25 6.48
C VAL A 96 2.94 12.91 6.85
N GLY A 97 2.01 12.98 5.91
CA GLY A 97 0.80 13.78 6.05
C GLY A 97 1.13 15.27 6.22
N GLU A 98 0.69 15.86 7.33
CA GLU A 98 1.04 17.24 7.69
C GLU A 98 2.36 17.38 8.47
N ALA A 99 2.88 16.29 9.03
CA ALA A 99 4.08 16.34 9.86
C ALA A 99 5.36 16.30 9.01
N ARG A 100 6.43 16.92 9.51
CA ARG A 100 7.72 17.06 8.82
C ARG A 100 8.89 16.72 9.76
N PHE A 101 9.84 15.93 9.28
CA PHE A 101 10.96 15.43 10.06
C PHE A 101 12.26 15.65 9.34
N ASN A 102 13.29 16.06 10.08
CA ASN A 102 14.64 16.16 9.57
C ASN A 102 15.34 14.79 9.67
N LEU A 103 15.34 14.03 8.59
CA LEU A 103 15.96 12.70 8.54
C LEU A 103 17.47 12.78 8.81
N THR A 104 18.14 13.83 8.32
CA THR A 104 19.57 14.02 8.55
C THR A 104 19.86 14.22 10.04
N GLU A 105 19.08 15.05 10.72
CA GLU A 105 19.25 15.27 12.17
C GLU A 105 18.96 13.99 12.97
N THR A 106 17.92 13.23 12.61
CA THR A 106 17.61 11.95 13.25
C THR A 106 18.77 10.97 13.12
N VAL A 107 19.37 10.85 11.93
CA VAL A 107 20.53 9.98 11.71
C VAL A 107 21.73 10.44 12.51
N LEU A 108 21.97 11.75 12.60
CA LEU A 108 23.10 12.31 13.35
C LEU A 108 22.99 12.08 14.86
N LYS A 109 21.76 12.01 15.41
CA LYS A 109 21.53 11.64 16.81
C LYS A 109 21.86 10.16 17.09
N GLY A 110 21.72 9.31 16.08
CA GLY A 110 22.05 7.89 16.17
C GLY A 110 21.10 7.07 17.05
N PRO A 111 21.49 5.82 17.39
CA PRO A 111 20.61 4.84 18.03
C PRO A 111 20.39 5.03 19.53
N SER A 112 21.16 5.91 20.16
CA SER A 112 21.11 6.10 21.62
C SER A 112 19.95 6.98 22.07
N ASP A 113 19.43 7.84 21.19
CA ASP A 113 18.26 8.67 21.45
C ASP A 113 17.00 7.96 20.96
N LEU A 114 16.20 7.48 21.92
CA LEU A 114 14.78 7.23 21.66
C LEU A 114 14.15 8.56 21.26
N ASN A 115 13.99 8.78 19.95
CA ASN A 115 13.37 10.01 19.48
C ASN A 115 11.94 10.10 20.04
N PRO A 116 11.49 11.31 20.41
CA PRO A 116 10.17 11.50 20.95
C PRO A 116 9.10 11.01 19.97
N SER A 117 7.99 10.49 20.51
CA SER A 117 6.79 10.29 19.73
C SER A 117 6.32 11.64 19.18
N PHE A 118 5.68 11.60 18.02
CA PHE A 118 5.14 12.78 17.36
C PHE A 118 3.74 12.47 16.84
N SER A 119 2.91 13.49 16.78
CA SER A 119 1.58 13.37 16.17
C SER A 119 1.64 13.81 14.71
N ALA A 120 1.06 13.00 13.82
CA ALA A 120 0.88 13.33 12.42
C ALA A 120 -0.61 13.34 12.08
N ARG A 121 -1.08 14.50 11.61
CA ARG A 121 -2.40 14.59 10.98
C ARG A 121 -2.34 13.92 9.62
N VAL A 122 -3.09 12.83 9.49
CA VAL A 122 -3.23 12.05 8.26
C VAL A 122 -4.67 12.07 7.79
N ARG A 123 -4.86 11.87 6.49
CA ARG A 123 -6.20 11.75 5.93
C ARG A 123 -6.79 10.39 6.34
N ALA A 124 -8.10 10.33 6.51
CA ALA A 124 -8.80 9.10 6.88
C ALA A 124 -10.04 8.91 6.02
N GLY A 125 -10.54 7.69 5.92
CA GLY A 125 -11.76 7.41 5.17
C GLY A 125 -12.36 6.05 5.48
N GLY A 126 -13.66 5.93 5.21
CA GLY A 126 -14.44 4.71 5.36
C GLY A 126 -14.72 4.01 4.03
N THR A 127 -15.26 2.80 4.13
CA THR A 127 -15.74 1.99 2.99
C THR A 127 -17.24 2.07 2.77
N ASP A 128 -17.97 2.56 3.76
CA ASP A 128 -19.41 2.35 3.88
C ASP A 128 -20.23 3.50 3.28
N HIS A 129 -19.59 4.33 2.46
CA HIS A 129 -20.23 5.48 1.86
C HIS A 129 -20.99 5.12 0.57
N ASP A 130 -22.17 5.70 0.36
CA ASP A 130 -23.06 5.37 -0.77
C ASP A 130 -22.43 5.61 -2.16
N THR A 131 -21.45 6.51 -2.25
CA THR A 131 -20.71 6.79 -3.49
C THR A 131 -19.58 5.80 -3.77
N ALA A 132 -19.23 4.96 -2.80
CA ALA A 132 -18.17 3.96 -2.89
C ALA A 132 -18.73 2.67 -3.49
N LEU A 133 -18.74 2.60 -4.83
CA LEU A 133 -19.31 1.45 -5.55
C LEU A 133 -18.68 0.11 -5.13
N PRO A 134 -19.45 -0.99 -5.12
CA PRO A 134 -18.97 -2.29 -4.64
C PRO A 134 -17.67 -2.77 -5.30
N TRP A 135 -17.49 -2.53 -6.61
CA TRP A 135 -16.32 -2.96 -7.38
C TRP A 135 -15.10 -2.04 -7.28
N PHE A 136 -15.19 -0.92 -6.54
CA PHE A 136 -14.00 -0.16 -6.22
C PHE A 136 -13.10 -0.94 -5.28
N ARG A 137 -11.79 -0.79 -5.50
CA ARG A 137 -10.82 -1.31 -4.56
C ARG A 137 -10.99 -0.58 -3.24
N TRP A 138 -10.75 -1.31 -2.15
CA TRP A 138 -10.81 -0.77 -0.80
C TRP A 138 -10.04 0.55 -0.67
N THR A 139 -8.83 0.63 -1.24
CA THR A 139 -8.00 1.85 -1.24
C THR A 139 -8.69 3.06 -1.88
N ASP A 140 -9.27 2.86 -3.06
CA ASP A 140 -10.01 3.93 -3.76
C ASP A 140 -11.24 4.36 -2.94
N LYS A 141 -11.98 3.41 -2.34
CA LYS A 141 -13.15 3.74 -1.50
C LYS A 141 -12.76 4.66 -0.34
N VAL A 142 -11.70 4.31 0.39
CA VAL A 142 -11.17 5.13 1.50
C VAL A 142 -10.80 6.53 1.02
N LEU A 143 -10.15 6.65 -0.14
CA LEU A 143 -9.78 7.96 -0.71
C LEU A 143 -10.99 8.80 -1.16
N ILE A 144 -12.01 8.18 -1.77
CA ILE A 144 -13.25 8.89 -2.14
C ILE A 144 -13.92 9.45 -0.90
N THR A 145 -14.08 8.60 0.13
CA THR A 145 -14.71 9.01 1.38
C THR A 145 -13.93 10.13 2.05
N SER A 146 -12.59 10.03 2.08
CA SER A 146 -11.71 11.08 2.59
C SER A 146 -11.88 12.40 1.82
N LEU A 147 -11.94 12.35 0.48
CA LEU A 147 -12.10 13.53 -0.36
C LEU A 147 -13.46 14.21 -0.16
N MET A 148 -14.53 13.43 0.01
CA MET A 148 -15.90 13.93 0.16
C MET A 148 -16.14 14.60 1.49
N HIS A 149 -15.65 13.98 2.55
CA HIS A 149 -15.94 14.39 3.93
C HIS A 149 -14.79 15.16 4.57
N ASN A 150 -13.68 15.32 3.85
CA ASN A 150 -12.47 15.98 4.33
C ASN A 150 -12.00 15.41 5.69
N LEU A 151 -12.07 14.09 5.84
CA LEU A 151 -11.82 13.40 7.12
C LEU A 151 -10.32 13.28 7.39
N HIS A 152 -9.93 13.59 8.61
CA HIS A 152 -8.56 13.50 9.10
C HIS A 152 -8.50 12.84 10.49
N GLU A 153 -7.38 12.21 10.79
CA GLU A 153 -7.08 11.61 12.08
C GLU A 153 -5.66 12.01 12.50
N ASP A 154 -5.49 12.31 13.78
CA ASP A 154 -4.18 12.60 14.38
C ASP A 154 -3.61 11.30 14.96
N VAL A 155 -2.53 10.81 14.35
CA VAL A 155 -1.90 9.52 14.66
C VAL A 155 -0.58 9.73 15.37
N ASP A 156 -0.37 9.01 16.48
CA ASP A 156 0.89 9.03 17.20
C ASP A 156 1.87 8.04 16.56
N LEU A 157 3.00 8.56 16.12
CA LEU A 157 4.06 7.83 15.44
C LEU A 157 5.37 8.03 16.19
N ARG A 158 6.34 7.17 15.89
CA ARG A 158 7.69 7.26 16.44
C ARG A 158 8.73 7.12 15.35
N ILE A 159 9.80 7.89 15.49
CA ILE A 159 10.99 7.78 14.66
C ILE A 159 12.04 7.00 15.42
N PHE A 160 12.69 6.06 14.77
CA PHE A 160 13.71 5.25 15.37
C PHE A 160 14.89 5.13 14.41
N SER A 161 16.12 5.28 14.91
CA SER A 161 17.33 5.09 14.11
C SER A 161 18.07 3.87 14.66
N PRO A 162 17.85 2.66 14.13
CA PRO A 162 18.51 1.46 14.66
C PRO A 162 20.02 1.49 14.44
N GLU A 163 20.45 2.04 13.31
CA GLU A 163 21.83 2.05 12.84
C GLU A 163 22.15 3.41 12.20
N ALA A 164 23.44 3.75 12.17
CA ALA A 164 23.90 4.95 11.47
C ALA A 164 23.50 4.89 9.98
N GLY A 165 22.91 5.98 9.48
CA GLY A 165 22.41 6.07 8.10
C GLY A 165 21.04 5.43 7.87
N MET A 166 20.37 4.93 8.91
CA MET A 166 19.06 4.30 8.83
C MET A 166 18.04 5.00 9.73
N VAL A 167 16.85 5.26 9.19
CA VAL A 167 15.70 5.80 9.91
C VAL A 167 14.48 4.95 9.60
N GLU A 168 13.78 4.58 10.65
CA GLU A 168 12.54 3.83 10.59
C GLU A 168 11.41 4.65 11.21
N ILE A 169 10.22 4.50 10.64
CA ILE A 169 9.00 5.11 11.15
C ILE A 169 8.08 4.01 11.60
N TRP A 170 7.60 4.17 12.81
CA TRP A 170 6.83 3.16 13.51
C TRP A 170 5.51 3.75 14.00
N LYS A 171 4.49 2.89 14.05
CA LYS A 171 3.30 3.15 14.87
C LYS A 171 3.74 3.26 16.33
N ASP A 172 3.18 4.20 17.09
CA ASP A 172 3.41 4.23 18.53
C ASP A 172 2.62 3.09 19.19
N ILE A 173 3.18 1.89 19.18
CA ILE A 173 2.62 0.70 19.85
C ILE A 173 3.17 0.56 21.26
N GLY A 174 2.44 -0.17 22.12
CA GLY A 174 2.86 -0.42 23.52
C GLY A 174 4.25 -1.05 23.67
N MET A 175 4.76 -1.73 22.64
CA MET A 175 6.11 -2.32 22.62
C MET A 175 7.21 -1.30 22.99
N TRP A 176 7.03 -0.03 22.59
CA TRP A 176 7.99 1.03 22.90
C TRP A 176 8.10 1.37 24.38
N GLU A 177 7.10 1.01 25.20
CA GLU A 177 7.13 1.22 26.65
C GLU A 177 8.11 0.25 27.33
N SER A 178 8.35 -0.91 26.71
CA SER A 178 9.28 -1.94 27.18
C SER A 178 10.62 -1.94 26.47
N TYR A 179 10.78 -1.17 25.40
CA TYR A 179 11.98 -1.15 24.58
C TYR A 179 13.15 -0.49 25.32
N LYS A 180 14.33 -1.13 25.29
CA LYS A 180 15.57 -0.58 25.82
C LYS A 180 16.53 -0.23 24.69
N PRO A 181 17.18 0.94 24.72
CA PRO A 181 18.22 1.29 23.75
C PRO A 181 19.28 0.18 23.63
N GLY A 182 19.55 -0.28 22.42
CA GLY A 182 20.52 -1.33 22.13
C GLY A 182 19.93 -2.74 22.00
N ASP A 183 18.68 -2.96 22.40
CA ASP A 183 18.00 -4.22 22.12
C ASP A 183 17.59 -4.27 20.63
N ALA A 184 17.80 -5.41 19.99
CA ALA A 184 17.33 -5.63 18.62
C ALA A 184 15.80 -5.78 18.61
N VAL A 185 15.12 -5.01 17.75
CA VAL A 185 13.67 -5.11 17.56
C VAL A 185 13.33 -6.44 16.88
N ARG A 186 12.34 -7.17 17.39
CA ARG A 186 11.97 -8.48 16.84
C ARG A 186 11.31 -8.32 15.47
N GLU A 187 11.49 -9.29 14.58
CA GLU A 187 10.87 -9.20 13.24
C GLU A 187 9.33 -9.21 13.32
N THR A 188 8.74 -9.96 14.26
CA THR A 188 7.29 -9.98 14.52
C THR A 188 6.75 -8.60 14.94
N GLU A 189 7.54 -7.88 15.72
CA GLU A 189 7.24 -6.52 16.14
C GLU A 189 7.31 -5.55 14.96
N ARG A 190 8.31 -5.76 14.09
CA ARG A 190 8.52 -5.03 12.85
C ARG A 190 7.38 -5.21 11.86
N GLU A 191 6.87 -6.42 11.67
CA GLU A 191 5.73 -6.67 10.78
C GLU A 191 4.46 -5.90 11.20
N VAL A 192 4.23 -5.77 12.51
CA VAL A 192 3.03 -5.11 13.05
C VAL A 192 3.20 -3.58 13.10
N GLY A 193 4.37 -3.12 13.54
CA GLY A 193 4.61 -1.73 13.91
C GLY A 193 5.29 -0.86 12.86
N LEU A 194 6.14 -1.43 11.99
CA LEU A 194 6.93 -0.67 11.03
C LEU A 194 6.05 -0.13 9.90
N LEU A 195 6.14 1.17 9.66
CA LEU A 195 5.46 1.87 8.58
C LEU A 195 6.37 2.12 7.38
N ALA A 196 7.63 2.48 7.61
CA ALA A 196 8.57 2.76 6.53
C ALA A 196 10.01 2.66 7.06
N SER A 197 10.93 2.21 6.21
CA SER A 197 12.36 2.17 6.49
C SER A 197 13.14 2.89 5.41
N PHE A 198 14.03 3.78 5.83
CA PHE A 198 14.90 4.59 4.99
C PHE A 198 16.34 4.27 5.37
N SER A 199 17.16 3.88 4.41
CA SER A 199 18.56 3.50 4.63
C SER A 199 19.46 4.20 3.61
N HIS A 200 20.76 4.22 3.90
CA HIS A 200 21.77 4.97 3.15
C HIS A 200 21.45 6.48 3.11
N ILE A 201 20.98 7.02 4.23
CA ILE A 201 20.79 8.46 4.37
C ILE A 201 22.18 9.10 4.56
N PRO A 202 22.61 10.00 3.67
CA PRO A 202 23.92 10.64 3.78
C PRO A 202 23.95 11.55 5.01
N THR A 203 25.04 11.46 5.77
CA THR A 203 25.33 12.27 6.95
C THR A 203 26.17 13.50 6.65
N ASP A 204 26.82 13.53 5.49
CA ASP A 204 27.70 14.62 5.10
C ASP A 204 26.88 15.90 4.84
N GLN A 205 27.34 17.04 5.36
CA GLN A 205 26.67 18.33 5.16
C GLN A 205 26.54 18.61 3.66
N PHE A 206 25.30 18.77 3.21
CA PHE A 206 25.01 18.97 1.80
C PHE A 206 25.36 20.42 1.43
N SER A 207 26.34 20.64 0.55
CA SER A 207 26.53 21.98 -0.02
C SER A 207 25.60 22.15 -1.23
N GLY A 208 24.36 22.60 -0.96
CA GLY A 208 23.42 23.07 -1.97
C GLY A 208 22.42 22.05 -2.54
N ALA A 209 21.40 22.59 -3.21
CA ALA A 209 20.20 21.87 -3.62
C ALA A 209 20.42 20.78 -4.70
N SER A 210 21.46 20.90 -5.53
CA SER A 210 21.81 19.91 -6.55
C SER A 210 22.44 18.66 -5.93
N ALA A 211 23.31 18.83 -4.93
CA ALA A 211 23.91 17.73 -4.18
C ALA A 211 22.85 16.95 -3.39
N LEU A 212 21.90 17.66 -2.77
CA LEU A 212 20.75 17.04 -2.09
C LEU A 212 19.91 16.14 -3.00
N ARG A 213 19.66 16.55 -4.25
CA ARG A 213 18.91 15.72 -5.22
C ARG A 213 19.72 14.53 -5.73
N ALA A 214 21.02 14.70 -5.97
CA ALA A 214 21.88 13.58 -6.34
C ALA A 214 21.94 12.54 -5.22
N ASN A 215 21.95 13.01 -3.97
CA ASN A 215 22.02 12.16 -2.79
C ASN A 215 20.66 11.52 -2.44
N SER A 216 19.53 12.19 -2.68
CA SER A 216 18.22 11.58 -2.50
C SER A 216 18.04 10.35 -3.40
N ALA A 217 18.71 10.31 -4.57
CA ALA A 217 18.73 9.16 -5.45
C ALA A 217 19.44 7.93 -4.87
N ASN A 218 20.32 8.09 -3.88
CA ASN A 218 21.04 6.98 -3.24
C ASN A 218 20.26 6.36 -2.08
N ILE A 219 19.26 7.07 -1.54
CA ILE A 219 18.47 6.59 -0.40
C ILE A 219 17.70 5.34 -0.81
N LYS A 220 17.88 4.26 -0.05
CA LYS A 220 17.13 3.03 -0.25
C LYS A 220 15.92 3.06 0.67
N ILE A 221 14.76 2.98 0.05
CA ILE A 221 13.46 2.98 0.73
C ILE A 221 12.99 1.52 0.74
N ALA A 222 12.71 1.01 1.93
CA ALA A 222 12.29 -0.36 2.13
C ALA A 222 11.04 -0.41 3.01
N LYS A 223 10.21 -1.44 2.82
CA LYS A 223 9.07 -1.78 3.70
C LYS A 223 8.13 -0.59 3.98
N VAL A 224 7.73 0.15 2.95
CA VAL A 224 6.68 1.16 3.10
C VAL A 224 5.32 0.45 3.17
N GLN A 225 4.72 0.45 4.35
CA GLN A 225 3.46 -0.22 4.63
C GLN A 225 2.28 0.50 3.97
N GLY A 226 1.29 -0.31 3.59
CA GLY A 226 0.03 0.15 3.02
C GLY A 226 -0.13 -0.25 1.57
N GLN A 227 -1.36 -0.16 1.10
CA GLN A 227 -1.71 -0.44 -0.28
C GLN A 227 -1.69 0.86 -1.09
N LEU A 228 -1.14 0.81 -2.30
CA LEU A 228 -1.22 1.92 -3.24
C LEU A 228 -2.65 2.08 -3.80
N PRO A 229 -3.08 3.32 -4.08
CA PRO A 229 -4.31 3.57 -4.83
C PRO A 229 -4.25 2.97 -6.24
N SER A 230 -5.41 2.80 -6.87
CA SER A 230 -5.42 2.38 -8.27
C SER A 230 -4.75 3.42 -9.17
N LYS A 231 -4.14 3.00 -10.28
CA LYS A 231 -3.64 3.95 -11.29
C LYS A 231 -4.74 4.84 -11.88
N THR A 232 -5.97 4.33 -11.86
CA THR A 232 -7.18 5.02 -12.30
C THR A 232 -7.78 5.95 -11.24
N TRP A 233 -7.21 5.98 -10.03
CA TRP A 233 -7.70 6.78 -8.91
C TRP A 233 -7.95 8.24 -9.28
N PRO A 234 -7.02 8.99 -9.93
CA PRO A 234 -7.26 10.40 -10.23
C PRO A 234 -8.49 10.63 -11.11
N ILE A 235 -8.69 9.75 -12.11
CA ILE A 235 -9.87 9.79 -12.98
C ILE A 235 -11.12 9.51 -12.15
N ARG A 236 -11.10 8.46 -11.33
CA ARG A 236 -12.23 8.08 -10.47
C ARG A 236 -12.57 9.15 -9.44
N ALA A 237 -11.58 9.85 -8.90
CA ALA A 237 -11.76 10.94 -7.95
C ALA A 237 -12.46 12.15 -8.58
N ILE A 238 -12.07 12.53 -9.80
CA ILE A 238 -12.72 13.60 -10.57
C ILE A 238 -14.18 13.24 -10.85
N ILE A 239 -14.42 11.98 -11.24
CA ILE A 239 -15.75 11.48 -11.56
C ILE A 239 -16.62 11.39 -10.31
N ALA A 240 -16.07 10.89 -9.19
CA ALA A 240 -16.80 10.72 -7.95
C ALA A 240 -17.08 12.06 -7.26
N GLY A 241 -16.17 13.04 -7.37
CA GLY A 241 -16.21 14.33 -6.67
C GLY A 241 -17.43 15.22 -6.96
N PRO A 242 -17.42 16.50 -6.56
CA PRO A 242 -18.60 17.39 -6.62
C PRO A 242 -19.16 17.64 -8.03
N LEU A 243 -18.46 17.18 -9.07
CA LEU A 243 -18.92 17.14 -10.46
C LEU A 243 -19.86 15.96 -10.75
N TYR A 244 -20.08 15.01 -9.84
CA TYR A 244 -20.96 13.87 -10.12
C TYR A 244 -22.43 14.26 -10.05
N VAL A 245 -22.91 14.69 -8.87
CA VAL A 245 -24.35 14.81 -8.60
C VAL A 245 -24.99 16.03 -9.28
N PRO A 246 -24.45 17.26 -9.17
CA PRO A 246 -25.10 18.44 -9.75
C PRO A 246 -25.09 18.41 -11.27
N THR A 247 -23.98 17.98 -11.88
CA THR A 247 -23.82 17.94 -13.33
C THR A 247 -24.51 16.74 -13.97
N PHE A 248 -24.63 15.60 -13.28
CA PHE A 248 -25.51 14.51 -13.72
C PHE A 248 -26.97 14.98 -13.75
N MET A 249 -27.47 15.56 -12.65
CA MET A 249 -28.84 16.08 -12.59
C MET A 249 -29.09 17.16 -13.65
N LEU A 250 -28.17 18.12 -13.81
CA LEU A 250 -28.28 19.15 -14.85
C LEU A 250 -28.24 18.53 -16.25
N SER A 251 -27.39 17.54 -16.50
CA SER A 251 -27.31 16.87 -17.80
C SER A 251 -28.60 16.11 -18.12
N VAL A 252 -29.20 15.41 -17.14
CA VAL A 252 -30.47 14.71 -17.30
C VAL A 252 -31.61 15.71 -17.55
N ILE A 253 -31.62 16.85 -16.87
CA ILE A 253 -32.59 17.93 -17.07
C ILE A 253 -32.44 18.55 -18.47
N ILE A 254 -31.22 18.91 -18.88
CA ILE A 254 -30.95 19.42 -20.24
C ILE A 254 -31.37 18.37 -21.27
N TRP A 255 -31.10 17.10 -21.00
CA TRP A 255 -31.46 16.01 -21.88
C TRP A 255 -32.98 15.85 -22.00
N SER A 256 -33.72 15.87 -20.90
CA SER A 256 -35.18 15.82 -20.92
C SER A 256 -35.79 16.99 -21.70
N PHE A 257 -35.25 18.21 -21.55
CA PHE A 257 -35.73 19.39 -22.29
C PHE A 257 -35.32 19.42 -23.76
N THR A 258 -34.18 18.82 -24.12
CA THR A 258 -33.72 18.77 -25.52
C THR A 258 -34.29 17.60 -26.31
N PHE A 259 -34.77 16.55 -25.62
CA PHE A 259 -35.23 15.30 -26.24
C PHE A 259 -36.75 15.10 -26.27
N ASP A 260 -37.57 16.11 -25.96
CA ASP A 260 -39.03 16.10 -26.24
C ASP A 260 -39.36 15.78 -27.72
N LEU A 261 -38.37 15.75 -28.62
CA LEU A 261 -38.50 15.46 -30.05
C LEU A 261 -37.94 14.11 -30.52
N VAL A 262 -37.27 13.33 -29.68
CA VAL A 262 -36.80 11.98 -30.07
C VAL A 262 -37.44 10.96 -29.15
N PRO A 263 -38.11 9.93 -29.69
CA PRO A 263 -38.76 8.94 -28.87
C PRO A 263 -37.73 8.30 -27.93
N LEU A 264 -38.02 8.32 -26.63
CA LEU A 264 -37.20 7.77 -25.54
C LEU A 264 -36.67 6.36 -25.85
N SER A 265 -37.44 5.59 -26.63
CA SER A 265 -37.06 4.26 -27.15
C SER A 265 -35.80 4.26 -28.01
N ALA A 266 -35.59 5.27 -28.86
CA ALA A 266 -34.41 5.35 -29.71
C ALA A 266 -33.14 5.56 -28.88
N ILE A 267 -33.21 6.36 -27.82
CA ILE A 267 -32.02 6.59 -27.00
C ILE A 267 -31.74 5.39 -26.09
N LEU A 268 -32.77 4.82 -25.46
CA LEU A 268 -32.58 3.58 -24.70
C LEU A 268 -31.98 2.48 -25.59
N PHE A 269 -32.40 2.39 -26.86
CA PHE A 269 -31.78 1.49 -27.83
C PHE A 269 -30.30 1.80 -28.08
N PHE A 270 -29.93 3.07 -28.33
CA PHE A 270 -28.52 3.44 -28.53
C PHE A 270 -27.65 3.25 -27.27
N GLN A 271 -28.18 3.53 -26.08
CA GLN A 271 -27.48 3.26 -24.81
C GLN A 271 -27.28 1.76 -24.61
N MET A 272 -28.32 0.94 -24.83
CA MET A 272 -28.22 -0.52 -24.74
C MET A 272 -27.22 -1.08 -25.76
N LEU A 273 -27.22 -0.56 -26.99
CA LEU A 273 -26.26 -0.94 -28.03
C LEU A 273 -24.82 -0.56 -27.64
N ALA A 274 -24.60 0.64 -27.11
CA ALA A 274 -23.29 1.10 -26.66
C ALA A 274 -22.77 0.26 -25.49
N ILE A 275 -23.62 -0.03 -24.49
CA ILE A 275 -23.29 -0.91 -23.37
C ILE A 275 -22.93 -2.32 -23.88
N LEU A 276 -23.72 -2.86 -24.83
CA LEU A 276 -23.46 -4.16 -25.43
C LEU A 276 -22.11 -4.19 -26.16
N ILE A 277 -21.80 -3.17 -26.97
CA ILE A 277 -20.52 -3.08 -27.70
C ILE A 277 -19.35 -3.00 -26.71
N ILE A 278 -19.46 -2.19 -25.66
CA ILE A 278 -18.44 -2.07 -24.62
C ILE A 278 -18.25 -3.41 -23.90
N PHE A 279 -19.35 -4.07 -23.53
CA PHE A 279 -19.32 -5.36 -22.84
C PHE A 279 -18.68 -6.46 -23.69
N VAL A 280 -19.06 -6.57 -24.97
CA VAL A 280 -18.46 -7.51 -25.93
C VAL A 280 -16.99 -7.18 -26.17
N GLY A 281 -16.64 -5.89 -26.29
CA GLY A 281 -15.25 -5.44 -26.43
C GLY A 281 -14.39 -5.80 -25.22
N LEU A 282 -14.87 -5.55 -24.01
CA LEU A 282 -14.18 -5.89 -22.76
C LEU A 282 -14.06 -7.39 -22.55
N GLN A 283 -15.09 -8.17 -22.89
CA GLN A 283 -14.98 -9.64 -22.85
C GLN A 283 -13.93 -10.14 -23.83
N ARG A 284 -13.84 -9.57 -25.04
CA ARG A 284 -12.78 -9.91 -26.00
C ARG A 284 -11.39 -9.51 -25.50
N ILE A 285 -11.26 -8.35 -24.84
CA ILE A 285 -9.99 -7.91 -24.25
C ILE A 285 -9.60 -8.84 -23.09
N ASN A 286 -10.53 -9.19 -22.19
CA ASN A 286 -10.26 -10.12 -21.09
C ASN A 286 -9.94 -11.53 -21.59
N LEU A 287 -10.63 -12.04 -22.61
CA LEU A 287 -10.28 -13.32 -23.24
C LEU A 287 -8.92 -13.27 -23.92
N ALA A 288 -8.62 -12.18 -24.64
CA ALA A 288 -7.33 -11.99 -25.30
C ALA A 288 -6.18 -11.90 -24.29
N TRP A 289 -6.39 -11.24 -23.15
CA TRP A 289 -5.43 -11.18 -22.05
C TRP A 289 -5.24 -12.56 -21.39
N LEU A 290 -6.32 -13.29 -21.09
CA LEU A 290 -6.27 -14.66 -20.57
C LEU A 290 -5.55 -15.63 -21.53
N CYS A 291 -5.77 -15.49 -22.83
CA CYS A 291 -5.07 -16.28 -23.85
C CYS A 291 -3.61 -15.85 -24.04
N ARG A 292 -3.29 -14.55 -23.91
CA ARG A 292 -1.93 -14.01 -24.05
C ARG A 292 -1.04 -14.34 -22.86
N ASP A 293 -1.58 -14.38 -21.64
CA ASP A 293 -0.86 -14.81 -20.44
C ASP A 293 -0.65 -16.34 -20.42
N ARG A 294 -1.56 -17.12 -21.00
CA ARG A 294 -1.28 -18.55 -21.27
C ARG A 294 -0.18 -18.77 -22.30
N ALA A 295 -0.07 -17.90 -23.31
CA ALA A 295 0.96 -17.99 -24.34
C ALA A 295 2.35 -17.50 -23.89
N LYS A 296 2.43 -16.76 -22.77
CA LYS A 296 3.68 -16.25 -22.19
C LYS A 296 4.08 -16.88 -20.87
N ARG A 297 3.56 -18.07 -20.52
CA ARG A 297 4.29 -18.89 -19.54
C ARG A 297 5.66 -19.20 -20.15
N PRO A 298 6.78 -18.81 -19.53
CA PRO A 298 8.06 -19.35 -19.95
C PRO A 298 7.90 -20.87 -19.88
N LYS A 299 8.05 -21.55 -21.03
CA LYS A 299 8.38 -22.98 -21.00
C LYS A 299 9.70 -23.01 -20.25
N ASN A 300 9.66 -23.31 -18.95
CA ASN A 300 10.82 -23.77 -18.22
C ASN A 300 11.32 -24.96 -19.02
N ARG A 301 12.36 -24.71 -19.82
CA ARG A 301 13.14 -25.76 -20.44
C ARG A 301 13.83 -26.43 -19.28
N GLY A 302 13.21 -27.47 -18.72
CA GLY A 302 13.90 -28.38 -17.83
C GLY A 302 15.19 -28.79 -18.53
N ILE A 303 16.32 -28.57 -17.86
CA ILE A 303 17.61 -28.99 -18.36
C ILE A 303 17.61 -30.52 -18.25
N TRP A 304 17.57 -31.20 -19.39
CA TRP A 304 17.66 -32.65 -19.45
C TRP A 304 19.14 -33.05 -19.33
N GLY A 305 19.50 -33.62 -18.19
CA GLY A 305 20.77 -34.35 -18.05
C GLY A 305 20.67 -35.72 -18.71
N ALA A 306 21.83 -36.37 -18.93
CA ALA A 306 21.93 -37.69 -19.57
C ALA A 306 21.19 -38.83 -18.83
N ALA A 307 20.61 -38.58 -17.66
CA ALA A 307 19.88 -39.56 -16.85
C ALA A 307 18.39 -39.21 -16.60
N GLY A 308 17.83 -38.20 -17.29
CA GLY A 308 16.41 -37.81 -17.15
C GLY A 308 16.20 -36.45 -16.48
N PRO A 309 14.93 -36.06 -16.23
CA PRO A 309 14.57 -34.72 -15.77
C PRO A 309 15.09 -34.46 -14.35
N ILE A 310 15.94 -33.45 -14.19
CA ILE A 310 16.38 -32.95 -12.89
C ILE A 310 15.24 -32.08 -12.35
N THR A 311 14.62 -32.51 -11.25
CA THR A 311 13.65 -31.71 -10.51
C THR A 311 14.39 -30.57 -9.81
N ASP A 312 13.98 -29.32 -10.06
CA ASP A 312 14.50 -28.14 -9.37
C ASP A 312 14.24 -28.25 -7.86
N GLU A 313 15.31 -28.35 -7.06
CA GLU A 313 15.30 -28.39 -5.58
C GLU A 313 15.01 -27.02 -4.92
N GLU A 314 14.44 -26.04 -5.65
CA GLU A 314 14.17 -24.70 -5.11
C GLU A 314 12.89 -24.59 -4.26
N SER A 315 12.15 -25.68 -4.04
CA SER A 315 11.22 -25.75 -2.91
C SER A 315 11.99 -26.15 -1.64
N GLY A 316 12.74 -25.19 -1.09
CA GLY A 316 13.56 -25.30 0.11
C GLY A 316 12.78 -25.63 1.39
N LEU A 317 12.29 -26.86 1.49
CA LEU A 317 12.01 -27.55 2.75
C LEU A 317 13.22 -28.42 3.08
N LEU A 318 14.32 -27.78 3.52
CA LEU A 318 15.33 -28.45 4.34
C LEU A 318 14.63 -28.77 5.68
N ALA A 319 14.31 -30.02 6.02
CA ALA A 319 15.25 -31.12 6.25
C ALA A 319 16.45 -30.67 7.09
N ILE A 320 16.18 -30.19 8.30
CA ILE A 320 17.18 -30.16 9.37
C ILE A 320 17.38 -31.61 9.86
N ARG A 321 18.43 -32.23 9.32
CA ARG A 321 19.31 -33.31 9.84
C ARG A 321 18.74 -34.43 10.71
N PRO A 322 19.09 -35.68 10.35
CA PRO A 322 19.54 -36.70 11.29
C PRO A 322 21.03 -36.99 11.06
N GLN A 323 21.88 -36.78 12.06
CA GLN A 323 23.21 -37.40 12.10
C GLN A 323 23.74 -37.40 13.52
N ASN A 324 23.48 -38.50 14.23
CA ASN A 324 24.41 -39.05 15.22
C ASN A 324 24.33 -40.57 15.10
N VAL A 325 25.29 -41.11 14.36
CA VAL A 325 25.58 -42.54 14.26
C VAL A 325 26.32 -42.92 15.54
N MET A 326 25.71 -43.80 16.35
CA MET A 326 26.42 -44.49 17.41
C MET A 326 27.46 -45.42 16.78
N ALA A 327 28.73 -45.11 16.99
CA ALA A 327 29.82 -46.07 16.87
C ALA A 327 30.05 -46.72 18.24
N MET A 328 30.13 -48.06 18.22
CA MET A 328 30.51 -48.93 19.32
C MET A 328 31.84 -48.52 19.98
N PHE A 329 31.86 -48.57 21.32
CA PHE A 329 33.06 -48.89 22.10
C PHE A 329 32.71 -50.04 23.07
N PRO A 330 33.60 -51.03 23.27
CA PRO A 330 33.38 -52.11 24.23
C PRO A 330 34.01 -51.82 25.61
N ASN A 331 33.50 -52.55 26.61
CA ASN A 331 34.09 -52.89 27.92
C ASN A 331 34.15 -51.85 29.05
N ALA A 332 33.31 -52.08 30.08
CA ALA A 332 33.65 -52.17 31.51
C ALA A 332 32.34 -52.37 32.31
N ILE A 333 32.00 -53.58 32.76
CA ILE A 333 32.28 -54.13 34.11
C ILE A 333 31.71 -53.30 35.27
N SER A 334 30.87 -53.97 36.07
CA SER A 334 30.36 -53.64 37.43
C SER A 334 29.17 -52.66 37.49
N LYS A 335 28.07 -52.86 38.23
CA LYS A 335 27.61 -53.82 39.26
C LYS A 335 26.08 -53.62 39.41
N PRO A 336 25.32 -54.58 39.99
CA PRO A 336 23.86 -54.48 40.14
C PRO A 336 23.46 -53.81 41.46
N SER A 337 22.53 -52.84 41.43
CA SER A 337 21.91 -52.32 42.66
C SER A 337 20.50 -52.88 42.85
N LYS A 338 20.44 -53.74 43.86
CA LYS A 338 19.31 -54.43 44.46
C LYS A 338 18.05 -53.59 44.70
N SER A 339 16.94 -54.29 44.48
CA SER A 339 15.62 -54.12 45.08
C SER A 339 15.67 -53.81 46.59
N ARG A 340 14.80 -52.90 47.01
CA ARG A 340 14.53 -52.54 48.40
C ARG A 340 13.14 -53.05 48.77
N ALA A 341 13.00 -53.69 49.92
CA ALA A 341 11.91 -53.56 50.91
C ALA A 341 12.22 -54.51 52.10
N PRO A 342 11.54 -54.39 53.25
CA PRO A 342 11.84 -53.47 54.34
C PRO A 342 12.08 -54.25 55.66
N VAL A 343 12.05 -53.55 56.81
CA VAL A 343 11.65 -53.99 58.17
C VAL A 343 12.66 -53.56 59.26
N PHE A 344 12.12 -52.77 60.20
CA PHE A 344 12.30 -52.70 61.67
C PHE A 344 13.31 -53.69 62.32
N ASP A 345 13.95 -53.46 63.46
CA ASP A 345 13.67 -52.59 64.59
C ASP A 345 14.93 -52.38 65.46
N LYS A 346 14.80 -51.53 66.48
CA LYS A 346 15.78 -51.07 67.47
C LYS A 346 16.35 -52.15 68.42
N ALA A 347 17.50 -51.78 69.00
CA ALA A 347 18.04 -52.06 70.34
C ALA A 347 18.40 -53.51 70.72
#